data_AF-A8WNZ1-F1
#
_entry.id   AF-A8WNZ1-F1
#
_cell.length_a   1.000
_cell.length_b   1.000
_cell.length_c   1.000
_cell.angle_alpha   90.00
_cell.angle_beta   90.00
_cell.angle_gamma   90.00
#
_symmetry.space_group_name_H-M   'P 1'
#
loop_
_entity.id
_entity.type
_entity.pdbx_description
1 polymer ?
#
loop_
_entity_poly.entity_id
_entity_poly.type
_entity_poly.pdbx_seq_one_letter_code
_entity_poly.pdbx_strand_id
1 'polypeptide(L)'
;MGQQDHEKRLDGGRLEWREAAESLKKEVMYRNQPQKAIIQEKYILVGQRMGLKSKAVFEVRTATISTWKQKFGWEKVEKAVVLVEWTKDDKQLKALVNLVEEIAKEVWELVVVPARMECGYDEVGGVTEKWQKVRKTALNVEVVDPMTPVGPKKMPLILCDLKPGSLEKMMEYLACAIPGHSLVDRLRADVEDSEPKIKKHRAN
;
A
#
# COMPACT_ATOMS: atom_id res chain seq x y z
N MET A 1 -18.47 61.18 19.10
CA MET A 1 -18.50 60.21 17.98
C MET A 1 -17.14 59.64 17.59
N GLY A 2 -15.98 60.21 17.99
CA GLY A 2 -14.68 59.76 17.45
C GLY A 2 -14.03 58.48 18.02
N GLN A 3 -14.50 57.92 19.14
CA GLN A 3 -13.86 56.72 19.75
C GLN A 3 -14.36 55.39 19.16
N GLN A 4 -15.66 55.28 18.84
CA GLN A 4 -16.23 54.03 18.28
C GLN A 4 -15.76 53.75 16.84
N ASP A 5 -15.47 54.79 16.05
CA ASP A 5 -14.96 54.62 14.68
C ASP A 5 -13.48 54.22 14.63
N HIS A 6 -12.71 54.59 15.66
CA HIS A 6 -11.29 54.24 15.75
C HIS A 6 -11.08 52.78 16.16
N GLU A 7 -11.95 52.26 17.03
CA GLU A 7 -11.92 50.87 17.50
C GLU A 7 -12.40 49.88 16.42
N LYS A 8 -13.45 50.24 15.66
CA LYS A 8 -13.93 49.45 14.51
C LYS A 8 -12.89 49.34 13.37
N ARG A 9 -12.12 50.40 13.11
CA ARG A 9 -11.02 50.37 12.12
C ARG A 9 -9.87 49.46 12.56
N LEU A 10 -9.56 49.44 13.85
CA LEU A 10 -8.49 48.60 14.39
C LEU A 10 -8.87 47.11 14.41
N ASP A 11 -10.15 46.79 14.60
CA ASP A 11 -10.65 45.41 14.61
C ASP A 11 -10.82 44.85 13.19
N GLY A 12 -11.33 45.67 12.25
CA GLY A 12 -11.41 45.32 10.83
C GLY A 12 -10.03 45.07 10.20
N GLY A 13 -9.04 45.91 10.51
CA GLY A 13 -7.66 45.68 10.06
C GLY A 13 -7.07 44.40 10.65
N ARG A 14 -7.36 44.08 11.92
CA ARG A 14 -6.88 42.85 12.58
C ARG A 14 -7.47 41.58 11.95
N LEU A 15 -8.71 41.64 11.48
CA LEU A 15 -9.38 40.56 10.76
C LEU A 15 -8.74 40.33 9.39
N GLU A 16 -8.53 41.40 8.61
CA GLU A 16 -7.88 41.32 7.28
C GLU A 16 -6.45 40.78 7.37
N TRP A 17 -5.67 41.20 8.37
CA TRP A 17 -4.31 40.69 8.56
C TRP A 17 -4.29 39.18 8.90
N ARG A 18 -5.29 38.69 9.66
CA ARG A 18 -5.41 37.25 9.96
C ARG A 18 -5.77 36.45 8.71
N GLU A 19 -6.73 36.92 7.93
CA GLU A 19 -7.14 36.25 6.70
C GLU A 19 -6.01 36.24 5.67
N ALA A 20 -5.30 37.35 5.50
CA ALA A 20 -4.12 37.44 4.65
C ALA A 20 -3.01 36.48 5.10
N ALA A 21 -2.74 36.40 6.41
CA ALA A 21 -1.77 35.47 6.97
C ALA A 21 -2.17 34.00 6.78
N GLU A 22 -3.45 33.65 6.95
CA GLU A 22 -3.95 32.30 6.67
C GLU A 22 -3.88 31.93 5.19
N SER A 23 -4.19 32.88 4.30
CA SER A 23 -4.07 32.69 2.85
C SER A 23 -2.61 32.44 2.45
N LEU A 24 -1.69 33.28 2.93
CA LEU A 24 -0.24 33.09 2.73
C LEU A 24 0.24 31.76 3.30
N LYS A 25 -0.22 31.37 4.49
CA LYS A 25 0.12 30.07 5.09
C LYS A 25 -0.34 28.92 4.21
N LYS A 26 -1.58 28.95 3.70
CA LYS A 26 -2.10 27.93 2.77
C LYS A 26 -1.30 27.89 1.47
N GLU A 27 -0.98 29.04 0.90
CA GLU A 27 -0.19 29.14 -0.33
C GLU A 27 1.24 28.60 -0.16
N VAL A 28 1.91 28.98 0.93
CA VAL A 28 3.26 28.49 1.27
C VAL A 28 3.23 26.98 1.54
N MET A 29 2.21 26.47 2.25
CA MET A 29 2.06 25.04 2.47
C MET A 29 1.82 24.29 1.16
N TYR A 30 1.02 24.84 0.24
CA TYR A 30 0.78 24.24 -1.08
C TYR A 30 2.05 24.21 -1.95
N ARG A 31 2.77 25.34 -2.05
CA ARG A 31 4.03 25.42 -2.81
C ARG A 31 5.11 24.49 -2.26
N ASN A 32 5.15 24.32 -0.94
CA ASN A 32 6.14 23.46 -0.27
C ASN A 32 5.64 22.03 -0.07
N GLN A 33 4.51 21.62 -0.67
CA GLN A 33 4.12 20.22 -0.64
C GLN A 33 5.22 19.39 -1.33
N PRO A 34 5.72 18.32 -0.68
CA PRO A 34 6.67 17.44 -1.30
C PRO A 34 6.12 16.92 -2.63
N GLN A 35 6.91 17.07 -3.70
CA GLN A 35 6.51 16.53 -4.99
C GLN A 35 6.39 15.01 -4.88
N LYS A 36 5.21 14.48 -5.19
CA LYS A 36 4.93 13.06 -5.11
C LYS A 36 5.71 12.32 -6.21
N ALA A 37 6.26 11.16 -5.87
CA ALA A 37 6.84 10.27 -6.86
C ALA A 37 5.72 9.54 -7.62
N ILE A 38 5.61 9.74 -8.93
CA ILE A 38 4.56 9.10 -9.74
C ILE A 38 4.93 7.62 -9.94
N ILE A 39 4.04 6.72 -9.50
CA ILE A 39 4.17 5.28 -9.76
C ILE A 39 3.93 5.04 -11.25
N GLN A 40 4.90 4.42 -11.93
CA GLN A 40 4.81 4.14 -13.36
C GLN A 40 4.12 2.80 -13.66
N GLU A 41 3.98 1.94 -12.66
CA GLU A 41 3.50 0.57 -12.79
C GLU A 41 1.97 0.49 -12.62
N LYS A 42 1.33 -0.31 -13.47
CA LYS A 42 -0.12 -0.58 -13.39
C LYS A 42 -0.47 -1.55 -12.27
N TYR A 43 0.40 -2.52 -12.01
CA TYR A 43 0.18 -3.57 -11.02
C TYR A 43 1.33 -3.54 -10.02
N ILE A 44 1.01 -3.34 -8.75
CA ILE A 44 2.03 -3.17 -7.71
C ILE A 44 1.83 -4.12 -6.53
N LEU A 45 2.95 -4.41 -5.87
CA LEU A 45 3.04 -5.10 -4.59
C LEU A 45 3.45 -4.10 -3.52
N VAL A 46 2.65 -4.00 -2.46
CA VAL A 46 2.94 -3.20 -1.27
C VAL A 46 3.13 -4.14 -0.09
N GLY A 47 4.18 -3.95 0.70
CA GLY A 47 4.45 -4.84 1.83
C GLY A 47 5.55 -4.36 2.76
N GLN A 48 5.76 -5.06 3.87
CA GLN A 48 6.79 -4.72 4.85
C GLN A 48 7.98 -5.68 4.73
N ARG A 49 9.22 -5.14 4.80
CA ARG A 49 10.47 -5.92 4.93
C ARG A 49 10.64 -7.02 3.87
N MET A 50 10.32 -6.73 2.61
CA MET A 50 10.36 -7.72 1.53
C MET A 50 11.78 -7.95 1.02
N GLY A 51 12.65 -6.94 1.07
CA GLY A 51 14.03 -7.03 0.59
C GLY A 51 14.14 -7.24 -0.92
N LEU A 52 13.11 -6.87 -1.68
CA LEU A 52 13.02 -7.11 -3.12
C LEU A 52 13.42 -5.87 -3.90
N LYS A 53 14.08 -6.08 -5.05
CA LYS A 53 14.37 -5.03 -6.03
C LYS A 53 13.47 -5.23 -7.23
N SER A 54 12.47 -4.38 -7.38
CA SER A 54 11.55 -4.33 -8.52
C SER A 54 10.89 -2.96 -8.58
N LYS A 55 10.56 -2.48 -9.78
CA LYS A 55 9.82 -1.21 -9.95
C LYS A 55 8.36 -1.31 -9.50
N ALA A 56 7.83 -2.53 -9.46
CA ALA A 56 6.47 -2.83 -9.02
C ALA A 56 6.37 -3.12 -7.52
N VAL A 57 7.49 -3.14 -6.78
CA VAL A 57 7.51 -3.48 -5.35
C VAL A 57 7.78 -2.25 -4.48
N PHE A 58 6.91 -2.06 -3.49
CA PHE A 58 6.82 -0.85 -2.69
C PHE A 58 6.85 -1.19 -1.19
N GLU A 59 7.92 -0.80 -0.51
CA GLU A 59 8.08 -1.11 0.92
C GLU A 59 7.47 -0.06 1.85
N VAL A 60 6.70 -0.54 2.82
CA VAL A 60 6.13 0.26 3.90
C VAL A 60 6.87 -0.02 5.20
N ARG A 61 7.25 1.05 5.91
CA ARG A 61 7.79 0.97 7.27
C ARG A 61 6.69 1.29 8.28
N THR A 62 6.64 0.53 9.38
CA THR A 62 5.66 0.72 10.46
C THR A 62 5.61 2.17 10.95
N ALA A 63 6.76 2.82 11.11
CA ALA A 63 6.83 4.22 11.59
C ALA A 63 6.21 5.24 10.62
N THR A 64 6.05 4.90 9.34
CA THR A 64 5.54 5.82 8.31
C THR A 64 4.25 5.34 7.67
N ILE A 65 3.65 4.25 8.15
CA ILE A 65 2.51 3.60 7.49
C ILE A 65 1.32 4.53 7.27
N SER A 66 1.04 5.43 8.23
CA SER A 66 -0.09 6.36 8.17
C SER A 66 0.04 7.44 7.09
N THR A 67 1.26 7.79 6.68
CA THR A 67 1.53 8.82 5.67
C THR A 67 2.17 8.26 4.41
N TRP A 68 2.40 6.95 4.36
CA TRP A 68 3.18 6.31 3.30
C TRP A 68 2.58 6.55 1.91
N LYS A 69 1.27 6.37 1.77
CA LYS A 69 0.53 6.56 0.51
C LYS A 69 0.69 7.97 -0.07
N GLN A 70 0.84 8.98 0.78
CA GLN A 70 0.91 10.40 0.37
C GLN A 70 2.18 10.74 -0.40
N LYS A 71 3.21 9.88 -0.34
CA LYS A 71 4.48 10.07 -1.04
C LYS A 71 4.37 9.82 -2.55
N PHE A 72 3.29 9.20 -2.99
CA PHE A 72 3.16 8.68 -4.36
C PHE A 72 1.97 9.26 -5.11
N GLY A 73 2.16 9.46 -6.43
CA GLY A 73 1.08 9.65 -7.40
C GLY A 73 0.62 8.29 -7.92
N TRP A 74 -0.69 8.07 -7.93
CA TRP A 74 -1.33 6.78 -8.16
C TRP A 74 -2.05 6.69 -9.50
N GLU A 75 -1.93 7.72 -10.35
CA GLU A 75 -2.76 7.94 -11.54
C GLU A 75 -2.67 6.80 -12.57
N LYS A 76 -1.62 5.99 -12.52
CA LYS A 76 -1.38 4.85 -13.41
C LYS A 76 -1.66 3.49 -12.78
N VAL A 77 -1.87 3.42 -11.46
CA VAL A 77 -2.02 2.16 -10.74
C VAL A 77 -3.44 1.66 -10.90
N GLU A 78 -3.58 0.50 -11.55
CA GLU A 78 -4.87 -0.17 -11.74
C GLU A 78 -5.16 -1.14 -10.59
N LYS A 79 -4.18 -1.99 -10.24
CA LYS A 79 -4.33 -3.01 -9.19
C LYS A 79 -3.20 -2.98 -8.19
N ALA A 80 -3.54 -3.19 -6.92
CA ALA A 80 -2.56 -3.30 -5.84
C ALA A 80 -2.77 -4.61 -5.06
N VAL A 81 -1.66 -5.26 -4.71
CA VAL A 81 -1.64 -6.34 -3.73
C VAL A 81 -0.92 -5.84 -2.49
N VAL A 82 -1.55 -5.97 -1.32
CA VAL A 82 -0.98 -5.56 -0.05
C VAL A 82 -0.69 -6.80 0.79
N LEU A 83 0.60 -7.07 1.00
CA LEU A 83 1.07 -8.06 1.95
C LEU A 83 0.96 -7.52 3.36
N VAL A 84 0.21 -8.21 4.23
CA VAL A 84 0.00 -7.79 5.61
C VAL A 84 0.35 -8.89 6.60
N GLU A 85 0.77 -8.46 7.79
CA GLU A 85 0.96 -9.33 8.93
C GLU A 85 -0.43 -9.61 9.56
N TRP A 86 -0.79 -10.88 9.69
CA TRP A 86 -1.99 -11.33 10.39
C TRP A 86 -1.71 -11.28 11.89
N THR A 87 -2.14 -10.18 12.52
CA THR A 87 -1.83 -9.85 13.90
C THR A 87 -3.08 -9.59 14.74
N LYS A 88 -2.98 -9.90 16.03
CA LYS A 88 -4.00 -9.56 17.03
C LYS A 88 -3.74 -8.23 17.73
N ASP A 89 -2.58 -7.61 17.50
CA ASP A 89 -2.28 -6.28 18.01
C ASP A 89 -3.22 -5.26 17.33
N ASP A 90 -4.15 -4.71 18.10
CA ASP A 90 -5.18 -3.81 17.57
C ASP A 90 -4.59 -2.51 17.00
N LYS A 91 -3.45 -2.04 17.53
CA LYS A 91 -2.80 -0.81 17.04
C LYS A 91 -2.17 -1.05 15.69
N GLN A 92 -1.45 -2.17 15.54
CA GLN A 92 -0.84 -2.56 14.28
C GLN A 92 -1.90 -2.92 13.23
N LEU A 93 -2.91 -3.70 13.62
CA LEU A 93 -4.04 -4.03 12.76
C LEU A 93 -4.73 -2.76 12.26
N LYS A 94 -5.06 -1.81 13.15
CA LYS A 94 -5.67 -0.55 12.75
C LYS A 94 -4.81 0.24 11.76
N ALA A 95 -3.48 0.23 11.94
CA ALA A 95 -2.57 0.90 11.03
C ALA A 95 -2.52 0.24 9.64
N LEU A 96 -2.53 -1.10 9.58
CA LEU A 96 -2.57 -1.87 8.33
C LEU A 96 -3.91 -1.71 7.62
N VAL A 97 -5.03 -1.76 8.34
CA VAL A 97 -6.37 -1.52 7.80
C VAL A 97 -6.46 -0.12 7.20
N ASN A 98 -6.01 0.91 7.92
CA ASN A 98 -6.02 2.27 7.41
C ASN A 98 -5.14 2.43 6.16
N LEU A 99 -3.99 1.75 6.08
CA LEU A 99 -3.19 1.72 4.86
C LEU A 99 -3.99 1.13 3.68
N VAL A 100 -4.63 -0.02 3.89
CA VAL A 100 -5.44 -0.69 2.87
C VAL A 100 -6.59 0.20 2.39
N GLU A 101 -7.33 0.81 3.32
CA GLU A 101 -8.44 1.71 2.98
C GLU A 101 -7.97 2.95 2.20
N GLU A 102 -6.80 3.50 2.53
CA GLU A 102 -6.23 4.64 1.81
C GLU A 102 -5.72 4.28 0.40
N ILE A 103 -5.19 3.07 0.21
CA ILE A 103 -4.79 2.59 -1.13
C ILE A 103 -6.03 2.25 -1.96
N ALA A 104 -7.06 1.63 -1.36
CA ALA A 104 -8.30 1.24 -2.05
C ALA A 104 -9.02 2.44 -2.70
N LYS A 105 -8.83 3.66 -2.18
CA LYS A 105 -9.37 4.90 -2.79
C LYS A 105 -8.71 5.28 -4.10
N GLU A 106 -7.52 4.75 -4.39
CA GLU A 106 -6.71 5.16 -5.54
C GLU A 106 -6.66 4.12 -6.66
N VAL A 107 -7.10 2.88 -6.40
CA VAL A 107 -6.94 1.76 -7.33
C VAL A 107 -8.29 1.13 -7.68
N TRP A 108 -8.34 0.48 -8.84
CA TRP A 108 -9.54 -0.22 -9.30
C TRP A 108 -9.78 -1.50 -8.50
N GLU A 109 -8.72 -2.24 -8.17
CA GLU A 109 -8.79 -3.50 -7.45
C GLU A 109 -7.65 -3.58 -6.43
N LEU A 110 -7.98 -4.00 -5.21
CA LEU A 110 -7.01 -4.22 -4.15
C LEU A 110 -7.19 -5.61 -3.55
N VAL A 111 -6.10 -6.38 -3.44
CA VAL A 111 -6.12 -7.67 -2.75
C VAL A 111 -5.21 -7.64 -1.53
N VAL A 112 -5.78 -7.92 -0.36
CA VAL A 112 -5.05 -8.11 0.89
C VAL A 112 -4.64 -9.57 0.99
N VAL A 113 -3.33 -9.80 1.10
CA VAL A 113 -2.74 -11.13 1.13
C VAL A 113 -2.01 -11.33 2.46
N PRO A 114 -2.29 -12.43 3.20
CA PRO A 114 -1.52 -12.76 4.39
C PRO A 114 -0.07 -13.01 3.99
N ALA A 115 0.87 -12.48 4.76
CA ALA A 115 2.30 -12.63 4.46
C ALA A 115 3.08 -13.19 5.65
N ARG A 116 2.62 -12.89 6.86
CA ARG A 116 3.21 -13.37 8.12
C ARG A 116 2.09 -13.57 9.13
N MET A 117 2.23 -14.60 9.95
CA MET A 117 1.33 -14.84 11.07
C MET A 117 2.00 -14.44 12.36
N GLU A 118 1.43 -13.48 13.07
CA GLU A 118 1.83 -13.17 14.45
C GLU A 118 0.87 -13.78 15.48
N CYS A 119 -0.37 -14.07 15.07
CA CYS A 119 -1.34 -14.76 15.91
C CYS A 119 -1.17 -16.30 15.85
N GLY A 120 -1.64 -16.98 16.90
CA GLY A 120 -1.71 -18.44 16.95
C GLY A 120 -2.75 -18.99 15.95
N TYR A 121 -2.64 -20.28 15.62
CA TYR A 121 -3.55 -20.95 14.68
C TYR A 121 -5.02 -20.87 15.10
N ASP A 122 -5.29 -21.02 16.40
CA ASP A 122 -6.61 -20.89 17.03
C ASP A 122 -7.16 -19.46 16.99
N GLU A 123 -6.30 -18.45 16.87
CA GLU A 123 -6.66 -17.03 16.81
C GLU A 123 -6.93 -16.54 15.37
N VAL A 124 -6.57 -17.32 14.35
CA VAL A 124 -6.68 -16.94 12.92
C VAL A 124 -8.09 -16.56 12.53
N GLY A 125 -9.10 -17.30 13.00
CA GLY A 125 -10.50 -17.02 12.70
C GLY A 125 -10.92 -15.62 13.16
N GLY A 126 -10.60 -15.27 14.41
CA GLY A 126 -10.93 -13.96 14.98
C GLY A 126 -10.22 -12.80 14.29
N VAL A 127 -8.96 -12.96 13.88
CA VAL A 127 -8.23 -11.94 13.10
C VAL A 127 -8.81 -11.82 11.69
N THR A 128 -9.15 -12.94 11.05
CA THR A 128 -9.73 -12.95 9.71
C THR A 128 -11.10 -12.27 9.68
N GLU A 129 -11.93 -12.46 10.70
CA GLU A 129 -13.20 -11.74 10.84
C GLU A 129 -13.01 -10.22 10.89
N LYS A 130 -11.95 -9.72 11.57
CA LYS A 130 -11.63 -8.29 11.58
C LYS A 130 -11.27 -7.79 10.18
N TRP A 131 -10.46 -8.54 9.43
CA TRP A 131 -10.14 -8.20 8.03
C TRP A 131 -11.34 -8.26 7.10
N GLN A 132 -12.23 -9.25 7.25
CA GLN A 132 -13.45 -9.34 6.44
C GLN A 132 -14.43 -8.19 6.69
N LYS A 133 -14.38 -7.51 7.85
CA LYS A 133 -15.14 -6.27 8.07
C LYS A 133 -14.64 -5.12 7.19
N VAL A 134 -13.35 -5.07 6.87
CA VAL A 134 -12.76 -4.06 5.96
C VAL A 134 -13.30 -4.22 4.55
N ARG A 135 -13.48 -5.47 4.08
CA ARG A 135 -14.13 -5.74 2.79
C ARG A 135 -15.55 -5.18 2.70
N LYS A 136 -16.26 -5.06 3.82
CA LYS A 136 -17.62 -4.49 3.83
C LYS A 136 -17.63 -2.98 3.63
N THR A 137 -16.52 -2.29 3.90
CA THR A 137 -16.42 -0.82 3.75
C THR A 137 -15.84 -0.42 2.39
N ALA A 138 -15.06 -1.28 1.73
CA ALA A 138 -14.48 -1.03 0.42
C ALA A 138 -14.75 -2.19 -0.56
N LEU A 139 -15.68 -1.99 -1.50
CA LEU A 139 -16.16 -3.04 -2.42
C LEU A 139 -15.10 -3.55 -3.40
N ASN A 140 -14.06 -2.74 -3.67
CA ASN A 140 -12.94 -3.11 -4.53
C ASN A 140 -11.82 -3.85 -3.77
N VAL A 141 -12.03 -4.17 -2.49
CA VAL A 141 -11.07 -4.91 -1.66
C VAL A 141 -11.46 -6.38 -1.57
N GLU A 142 -10.54 -7.25 -1.94
CA GLU A 142 -10.58 -8.68 -1.63
C GLU A 142 -9.61 -8.98 -0.49
N VAL A 143 -9.99 -9.89 0.40
CA VAL A 143 -9.15 -10.38 1.49
C VAL A 143 -8.99 -11.87 1.34
N VAL A 144 -7.77 -12.32 1.10
CA VAL A 144 -7.44 -13.74 0.99
C VAL A 144 -7.49 -14.37 2.38
N ASP A 145 -8.30 -15.43 2.52
CA ASP A 145 -8.37 -16.20 3.76
C ASP A 145 -7.08 -17.04 3.90
N PRO A 146 -6.29 -16.88 4.97
CA PRO A 146 -5.08 -17.68 5.23
C PRO A 146 -5.35 -19.19 5.32
N MET A 147 -6.60 -19.60 5.59
CA MET A 147 -7.02 -20.99 5.64
C MET A 147 -7.43 -21.56 4.28
N THR A 148 -7.42 -20.74 3.21
CA THR A 148 -7.75 -21.19 1.86
C THR A 148 -6.84 -22.35 1.46
N PRO A 149 -7.39 -23.49 1.00
CA PRO A 149 -6.60 -24.60 0.50
C PRO A 149 -5.92 -24.24 -0.83
N VAL A 150 -4.60 -24.34 -0.88
CA VAL A 150 -3.79 -24.02 -2.06
C VAL A 150 -2.92 -25.19 -2.50
N GLY A 151 -2.56 -25.18 -3.79
CA GLY A 151 -1.71 -26.18 -4.42
C GLY A 151 -2.33 -27.59 -4.51
N PRO A 152 -1.59 -28.55 -5.09
CA PRO A 152 -2.09 -29.90 -5.35
C PRO A 152 -2.48 -30.66 -4.08
N LYS A 153 -1.80 -30.39 -2.96
CA LYS A 153 -2.04 -31.02 -1.67
C LYS A 153 -3.16 -30.38 -0.86
N LYS A 154 -3.79 -29.31 -1.37
CA LYS A 154 -4.85 -28.55 -0.68
C LYS A 154 -4.46 -28.14 0.73
N MET A 155 -3.21 -27.69 0.90
CA MET A 155 -2.73 -27.23 2.20
C MET A 155 -3.19 -25.79 2.44
N PRO A 156 -3.50 -25.39 3.69
CA PRO A 156 -3.81 -24.00 4.01
C PRO A 156 -2.70 -23.03 3.57
N LEU A 157 -3.06 -21.89 2.97
CA LEU A 157 -2.13 -20.86 2.49
C LEU A 157 -1.14 -20.39 3.56
N ILE A 158 -1.58 -20.32 4.81
CA ILE A 158 -0.75 -19.99 5.98
C ILE A 158 0.48 -20.89 6.15
N LEU A 159 0.44 -22.11 5.62
CA LEU A 159 1.55 -23.07 5.66
C LEU A 159 2.49 -22.93 4.44
N CYS A 160 2.15 -22.08 3.46
CA CYS A 160 3.06 -21.75 2.38
C CYS A 160 4.13 -20.77 2.90
N ASP A 161 5.38 -21.18 2.80
CA ASP A 161 6.51 -20.40 3.30
C ASP A 161 6.75 -19.18 2.40
N LEU A 162 6.53 -17.98 2.94
CA LEU A 162 6.92 -16.74 2.30
C LEU A 162 8.35 -16.37 2.72
N LYS A 163 9.32 -16.63 1.84
CA LYS A 163 10.72 -16.25 2.05
C LYS A 163 10.99 -14.85 1.50
N PRO A 164 11.31 -13.85 2.35
CA PRO A 164 11.70 -12.53 1.86
C PRO A 164 13.05 -12.58 1.13
N GLY A 165 13.31 -11.57 0.30
CA GLY A 165 14.60 -11.37 -0.38
C GLY A 165 14.78 -12.10 -1.71
N SER A 166 13.83 -12.95 -2.12
CA SER A 166 13.81 -13.59 -3.44
C SER A 166 12.54 -13.25 -4.19
N LEU A 167 12.68 -12.65 -5.37
CA LEU A 167 11.54 -12.28 -6.22
C LEU A 167 10.82 -13.52 -6.75
N GLU A 168 11.56 -14.58 -7.09
CA GLU A 168 11.01 -15.87 -7.52
C GLU A 168 10.17 -16.51 -6.41
N LYS A 169 10.66 -16.53 -5.17
CA LYS A 169 9.90 -17.05 -4.03
C LYS A 169 8.68 -16.21 -3.71
N MET A 170 8.77 -14.89 -3.90
CA MET A 170 7.61 -14.02 -3.80
C MET A 170 6.55 -14.37 -4.84
N MET A 171 6.95 -14.59 -6.09
CA MET A 171 6.06 -14.97 -7.17
C MET A 171 5.42 -16.34 -6.96
N GLU A 172 6.18 -17.35 -6.50
CA GLU A 172 5.66 -18.67 -6.13
C GLU A 172 4.56 -18.55 -5.06
N TYR A 173 4.80 -17.74 -4.02
CA TYR A 173 3.82 -17.50 -2.96
C TYR A 173 2.55 -16.80 -3.49
N LEU A 174 2.72 -15.73 -4.27
CA LEU A 174 1.60 -14.98 -4.86
C LEU A 174 0.80 -15.84 -5.84
N ALA A 175 1.44 -16.73 -6.61
CA ALA A 175 0.74 -17.64 -7.50
C ALA A 175 -0.18 -18.63 -6.74
N CYS A 176 0.15 -18.96 -5.49
CA CYS A 176 -0.73 -19.71 -4.60
C CYS A 176 -1.85 -18.83 -4.02
N ALA A 177 -1.52 -17.63 -3.54
CA ALA A 177 -2.47 -16.75 -2.85
C ALA A 177 -3.49 -16.09 -3.78
N ILE A 178 -3.07 -15.70 -4.98
CA ILE A 178 -3.85 -14.94 -5.97
C ILE A 178 -3.64 -15.49 -7.39
N PRO A 179 -4.15 -16.71 -7.69
CA PRO A 179 -3.91 -17.37 -8.96
C PRO A 179 -4.38 -16.52 -10.16
N GLY A 180 -3.51 -16.35 -11.16
CA GLY A 180 -3.82 -15.61 -12.39
C GLY A 180 -3.81 -14.09 -12.26
N HIS A 181 -3.41 -13.54 -11.11
CA HIS A 181 -3.33 -12.09 -10.94
C HIS A 181 -2.16 -11.48 -11.73
N SER A 182 -2.42 -10.42 -12.51
CA SER A 182 -1.46 -9.79 -13.45
C SER A 182 -0.17 -9.27 -12.80
N LEU A 183 -0.17 -9.06 -11.48
CA LEU A 183 1.04 -8.75 -10.73
C LEU A 183 2.11 -9.84 -10.86
N VAL A 184 1.73 -11.12 -10.86
CA VAL A 184 2.70 -12.22 -10.94
C VAL A 184 3.43 -12.19 -12.28
N ASP A 185 2.71 -11.94 -13.37
CA ASP A 185 3.29 -11.78 -14.70
C ASP A 185 4.17 -10.53 -14.79
N ARG A 186 3.76 -9.43 -14.16
CA ARG A 186 4.58 -8.22 -14.08
C ARG A 186 5.90 -8.47 -13.36
N LEU A 187 5.89 -9.15 -12.21
CA LEU A 187 7.11 -9.48 -11.47
C LEU A 187 8.00 -10.47 -12.25
N ARG A 188 7.41 -11.38 -13.02
CA ARG A 188 8.15 -12.30 -13.91
C ARG A 188 9.01 -11.55 -14.93
N ALA A 189 8.48 -10.49 -15.52
CA ALA A 189 9.23 -9.67 -16.48
C ALA A 189 10.51 -9.05 -15.89
N ASP A 190 10.52 -8.70 -14.59
CA ASP A 190 11.73 -8.19 -13.93
C ASP A 190 12.81 -9.27 -13.76
N VAL A 191 12.42 -10.54 -13.59
CA VAL A 191 13.35 -11.67 -13.52
C VAL A 191 13.95 -11.94 -14.90
N GLU A 192 13.11 -12.00 -15.94
CA GLU A 192 13.53 -12.25 -17.32
C GLU A 192 14.46 -11.16 -17.86
N ASP A 193 14.23 -9.89 -17.51
CA ASP A 193 15.11 -8.78 -17.87
C ASP A 193 16.44 -8.77 -17.11
N SER A 194 16.49 -9.43 -15.94
CA SER A 194 17.69 -9.54 -15.11
C SER A 194 18.61 -10.70 -15.53
N GLU A 195 18.13 -11.66 -16.33
CA GLU A 195 18.95 -12.75 -16.83
C GLU A 195 19.96 -12.28 -17.91
N PRO A 196 21.24 -12.71 -17.84
CA PRO A 196 22.21 -12.35 -18.86
C PRO A 196 21.84 -12.99 -20.20
N LYS A 197 21.38 -12.17 -21.15
CA LYS A 197 21.12 -12.59 -22.53
C LYS A 197 22.42 -13.13 -23.13
N ILE A 198 22.54 -14.46 -23.27
CA ILE A 198 23.68 -15.10 -23.92
C ILE A 198 23.76 -14.56 -25.35
N LYS A 199 24.79 -13.77 -25.64
CA LYS A 199 25.08 -13.30 -26.99
C LYS A 199 25.33 -14.53 -27.85
N LYS A 200 24.39 -14.86 -28.76
CA LYS A 200 24.65 -15.83 -29.83
C LYS A 200 25.84 -15.29 -30.65
N HIS A 201 26.99 -15.93 -30.52
CA HIS A 201 28.10 -15.71 -31.43
C HIS A 201 27.59 -16.03 -32.84
N ARG A 202 27.63 -15.04 -33.74
CA ARG A 202 27.52 -15.31 -35.17
C ARG A 202 28.73 -16.15 -35.54
N ALA A 203 28.50 -17.40 -35.93
CA ALA A 203 29.49 -18.18 -36.64
C ALA A 203 29.69 -17.52 -38.01
N ASN A 204 30.94 -17.15 -38.31
CA ASN A 204 31.38 -16.78 -39.66
C ASN A 204 31.56 -18.05 -40.49
#